data_AF-A0A8X6SAG7-F1
#
_entry.id   AF-A0A8X6SAG7-F1
#
_cell.length_a   1.000
_cell.length_b   1.000
_cell.length_c   1.000
_cell.angle_alpha   90.00
_cell.angle_beta   90.00
_cell.angle_gamma   90.00
#
_symmetry.space_group_name_H-M   'P 1'
#
loop_
_entity.id
_entity.type
_entity.pdbx_description
1 polymer ?
#
loop_
_entity_poly.entity_id
_entity_poly.type
_entity_poly.pdbx_seq_one_letter_code
_entity_poly.pdbx_strand_id
1 'polypeptide(L)' 'MVVNDRTASSKQLAARWSTATDESRFNLWDYDGSIRVRCNAGERCLLECGTERHSGLTPGVMVWGAISYH' A
#
# COMPACT_ATOMS: atom_id res chain seq x y z
N MET A 1 9.60 52.09 -10.58
CA MET A 1 9.26 51.21 -9.45
C MET A 1 8.79 49.89 -10.04
N VAL A 2 9.69 48.92 -10.20
CA VAL A 2 9.35 47.63 -10.81
C VAL A 2 8.97 46.68 -9.67
N VAL A 3 7.69 46.32 -9.60
CA VAL A 3 7.19 45.29 -8.70
C VAL A 3 7.60 43.95 -9.32
N ASN A 4 8.63 43.31 -8.76
CA ASN A 4 9.00 41.95 -9.13
C ASN A 4 8.07 40.97 -8.40
N ASP A 5 7.08 40.46 -9.14
CA ASP A 5 6.28 39.33 -8.70
C ASP A 5 7.16 38.06 -8.69
N ARG A 6 7.51 37.59 -7.50
CA ARG A 6 8.32 36.37 -7.29
C ARG A 6 7.47 35.11 -7.10
N THR A 7 6.20 35.12 -7.47
CA THR A 7 5.32 33.95 -7.27
C THR A 7 5.47 32.86 -8.33
N ALA A 8 6.32 33.05 -9.35
CA ALA A 8 6.54 32.07 -10.42
C ALA A 8 7.84 31.25 -10.30
N SER A 9 8.47 31.12 -9.12
CA SER A 9 9.82 30.53 -9.02
C SER A 9 10.01 29.38 -8.02
N SER A 10 8.96 28.83 -7.41
CA SER A 10 9.12 27.60 -6.60
C SER A 10 8.85 26.31 -7.38
N LYS A 11 8.17 26.39 -8.53
CA LYS A 11 7.75 25.20 -9.29
C LYS A 11 8.61 24.89 -10.52
N GLN A 12 9.48 25.80 -10.97
CA GLN A 12 10.16 25.68 -12.26
C GLN A 12 11.68 25.39 -12.20
N LEU A 13 12.28 25.24 -11.02
CA LEU A 13 13.72 24.95 -10.90
C LEU A 13 14.07 23.49 -10.55
N ALA A 14 13.08 22.59 -10.46
CA ALA A 14 13.28 21.21 -10.00
C ALA A 14 13.32 20.16 -11.13
N ALA A 15 13.53 20.55 -12.39
CA ALA A 15 13.51 19.62 -13.52
C ALA A 15 14.92 19.17 -13.96
N ARG A 16 15.77 18.80 -13.00
CA ARG A 16 17.05 18.13 -13.32
C ARG A 16 17.20 16.76 -12.67
N TRP A 17 16.49 16.50 -11.57
CA TRP A 17 16.37 15.19 -10.93
C TRP A 17 15.03 15.14 -10.19
N SER A 18 14.19 14.14 -10.45
CA SER A 18 12.93 13.94 -9.73
C SER A 18 13.10 12.84 -8.69
N THR A 19 12.88 13.18 -7.42
CA THR A 19 12.80 12.23 -6.30
C THR A 19 11.35 12.11 -5.85
N ALA A 20 10.77 10.93 -5.96
CA ALA A 20 9.47 10.60 -5.42
C ALA A 20 9.64 9.99 -4.02
N THR A 21 8.80 10.38 -3.06
CA THR A 21 8.76 9.81 -1.71
C THR A 21 7.35 9.36 -1.40
N ASP A 22 7.18 8.20 -0.76
CA ASP A 22 5.85 7.69 -0.42
C ASP A 22 5.89 6.78 0.81
N GLU A 23 4.71 6.60 1.40
CA GLU A 23 4.44 5.67 2.49
C GLU A 23 3.49 4.58 2.00
N SER A 24 3.91 3.32 2.10
CA SER A 24 3.14 2.17 1.61
C SER A 24 2.97 1.11 2.68
N ARG A 25 1.81 0.44 2.68
CA ARG A 25 1.48 -0.65 3.60
C ARG A 25 1.48 -1.98 2.85
N PHE A 26 2.34 -2.91 3.29
CA PHE A 26 2.36 -4.28 2.80
C PHE A 26 1.63 -5.20 3.76
N ASN A 27 0.50 -5.75 3.33
CA ASN A 27 -0.31 -6.66 4.13
C ASN A 27 0.20 -8.10 3.97
N LEU A 28 0.33 -8.84 5.06
CA LEU A 28 0.71 -10.27 5.01
C LEU A 28 -0.38 -11.13 4.34
N TRP A 29 -1.60 -10.61 4.31
CA TRP A 29 -2.75 -11.27 3.74
C TRP A 29 -3.77 -10.25 3.24
N ASP A 30 -4.15 -10.35 1.97
CA ASP A 30 -5.24 -9.55 1.44
C ASP A 30 -6.54 -10.35 1.50
N TYR A 31 -7.65 -9.67 1.82
CA TYR A 31 -8.95 -10.33 1.80
C TYR A 31 -9.43 -10.40 0.35
N ASP A 32 -9.21 -11.56 -0.26
CA ASP A 32 -9.58 -11.86 -1.64
C ASP A 32 -11.04 -12.35 -1.79
N GLY A 33 -11.85 -12.27 -0.73
CA GLY A 33 -13.21 -12.84 -0.70
C GLY A 33 -13.24 -14.37 -0.58
N SER A 34 -12.07 -15.02 -0.53
CA SER A 34 -11.98 -16.48 -0.51
C SER A 34 -12.07 -17.04 0.91
N ILE A 35 -13.07 -17.88 1.16
CA ILE A 35 -13.17 -18.68 2.40
C ILE A 35 -12.15 -19.82 2.33
N ARG A 36 -11.15 -19.80 3.21
CA ARG A 36 -10.12 -20.85 3.29
C ARG A 36 -10.48 -21.86 4.37
N VAL A 37 -11.06 -22.97 3.95
CA VAL A 37 -11.39 -24.10 4.83
C VAL A 37 -10.13 -24.94 5.07
N ARG A 38 -9.80 -25.23 6.33
CA ARG A 38 -8.82 -26.29 6.67
C ARG A 38 -9.61 -27.57 6.88
N CYS A 39 -9.30 -28.61 6.12
CA CYS A 39 -9.87 -29.96 6.29
C CYS A 39 -8.74 -30.97 6.40
N ASN A 40 -8.92 -31.99 7.23
CA ASN A 40 -7.96 -33.08 7.27
C ASN A 40 -8.12 -33.96 6.01
N ALA A 41 -7.06 -34.67 5.64
CA ALA A 41 -7.10 -35.57 4.50
C ALA A 41 -8.20 -36.63 4.70
N GLY A 42 -9.18 -36.68 3.79
CA GLY A 42 -10.31 -37.61 3.85
C GLY A 42 -11.60 -37.04 4.46
N GLU A 43 -11.58 -35.81 4.98
CA GLU A 43 -12.79 -35.15 5.50
C GLU A 43 -13.52 -34.33 4.42
N ARG A 44 -14.86 -34.30 4.50
CA ARG A 44 -15.68 -33.44 3.65
C ARG A 44 -15.60 -32.00 4.18
N CYS A 45 -14.98 -31.10 3.41
CA CYS A 45 -14.96 -29.68 3.71
C CYS A 45 -16.36 -29.06 3.64
N LEU A 46 -17.02 -28.92 4.78
CA LEU A 46 -18.28 -28.18 4.85
C LEU A 46 -17.99 -26.68 4.91
N LEU A 47 -18.78 -25.88 4.19
CA LEU A 47 -18.64 -24.42 4.16
C LEU A 47 -18.81 -23.82 5.58
N GLU A 48 -19.62 -24.45 6.43
CA GLU A 48 -19.79 -24.12 7.86
C GLU A 48 -18.50 -24.29 8.69
N CYS A 49 -17.58 -25.16 8.27
CA CYS A 49 -16.26 -25.29 8.90
C CYS A 49 -15.28 -24.19 8.42
N GLY A 50 -15.70 -23.35 7.49
CA GLY A 50 -14.96 -22.17 7.05
C GLY A 50 -15.00 -21.08 8.10
N THR A 51 -13.92 -20.93 8.85
CA THR A 51 -13.77 -19.77 9.74
C THR A 51 -13.46 -18.53 8.92
N GLU A 52 -14.28 -17.49 9.02
CA GLU A 52 -13.92 -16.15 8.58
C GLU A 52 -12.74 -15.67 9.43
N ARG A 53 -11.54 -15.65 8.83
CA ARG A 53 -10.30 -15.36 9.57
C ARG A 53 -10.08 -13.86 9.81
N HIS A 54 -10.97 -12.98 9.33
CA HIS A 54 -10.73 -11.56 9.26
C HIS A 54 -11.91 -10.73 9.78
N SER A 55 -11.95 -10.49 11.10
CA SER A 55 -12.75 -9.43 11.71
C SER A 55 -11.92 -8.22 12.14
N GLY A 56 -10.61 -8.20 11.87
CA GLY A 56 -9.68 -7.14 12.29
C GLY A 56 -8.66 -6.74 11.22
N LEU A 57 -7.90 -5.67 11.50
CA LEU A 57 -6.84 -5.17 10.60
C LEU A 57 -5.82 -6.29 10.32
N THR A 58 -5.64 -6.67 9.05
CA THR A 58 -4.62 -7.63 8.67
C THR A 58 -3.25 -7.15 9.17
N PRO A 59 -2.44 -7.99 9.85
CA PRO A 59 -1.06 -7.64 10.13
C PRO A 59 -0.33 -7.26 8.82
N GLY A 60 0.39 -6.14 8.88
CA GLY A 60 1.09 -5.58 7.74
C GLY A 60 2.22 -4.67 8.19
N VAL A 61 3.16 -4.42 7.29
CA VAL A 61 4.34 -3.58 7.52
C VAL A 61 4.13 -2.24 6.83
N MET A 62 4.39 -1.16 7.56
CA MET A 62 4.46 0.20 7.01
C MET A 62 5.88 0.47 6.54
N VAL A 63 6.02 0.96 5.32
CA VAL A 63 7.31 1.24 4.69
C VAL A 63 7.30 2.66 4.16
N TRP A 64 8.33 3.42 4.52
CA TRP A 64 8.65 4.70 3.90
C TRP A 64 9.78 4.51 2.89
N GLY A 65 9.63 5.09 1.71
CA GLY A 65 10.62 4.95 0.63
C GLY A 65 10.75 6.19 -0.24
N ALA A 66 11.89 6.28 -0.93
CA ALA A 66 12.16 7.31 -1.92
C ALA A 66 12.83 6.71 -3.16
N ILE A 67 12.44 7.18 -4.35
CA ILE A 67 13.02 6.78 -5.64
C ILE A 67 13.44 8.05 -6.38
N SER A 68 14.70 8.09 -6.82
CA SER A 68 15.25 9.21 -7.60
C SER A 68 15.63 8.73 -9.00
N TYR A 69 15.29 9.50 -10.02
CA TYR A 69 15.71 9.26 -11.40
C TYR A 69 16.94 10.12 -11.73
N HIS A 70 17.94 9.51 -12.38
CA HIS A 70 19.17 10.17 -12.84
C HIS A 70 19.14 10.38 -14.36
#